data_AF-A0A8T6CDL2-F1
#
_entry.id   AF-A0A8T6CDL2-F1
#
_cell.length_a   1.000
_cell.length_b   1.000
_cell.length_c   1.000
_cell.angle_alpha   90.00
_cell.angle_beta   90.00
_cell.angle_gamma   90.00
#
_symmetry.space_group_name_H-M   'P 1'
#
loop_
_entity.id
_entity.type
_entity.pdbx_description
1 polymer ?
#
loop_
_entity_poly.entity_id
_entity_poly.type
_entity_poly.pdbx_seq_one_letter_code
_entity_poly.pdbx_strand_id
1 'polypeptide(L)'
;MLDWCEQFAPVRAVRGNHDVFDDPRLADRQLVELEGWRIGMTHDLRPRTASPGELSSMHFDGADLDVMIAGDTHVEWLEYRDGVLLVNSGSPNLPHNKETRLGTVGLLEVERGRLHAEIVTLGETDGRPNPGTPQHIEVADGRLVGSSYNRDASAEPPRAAQRG
;
A
#
# COMPACT_ATOMS: atom_id res chain seq x y z
N MET A 1 -4.26 17.21 -10.28
CA MET A 1 -3.62 16.60 -9.08
C MET A 1 -2.24 16.07 -9.42
N LEU A 2 -2.12 15.16 -10.41
CA LEU A 2 -0.83 14.55 -10.75
C LEU A 2 0.25 15.59 -11.10
N ASP A 3 -0.09 16.66 -11.84
CA ASP A 3 0.84 17.77 -12.12
C ASP A 3 1.34 18.52 -10.89
N TRP A 4 0.54 18.54 -9.82
CA TRP A 4 0.97 19.15 -8.55
C TRP A 4 1.96 18.22 -7.83
N CYS A 5 1.70 16.91 -7.84
CA CYS A 5 2.62 15.91 -7.29
C CYS A 5 3.97 15.87 -8.05
N GLU A 6 3.94 16.00 -9.38
CA GLU A 6 5.12 15.95 -10.25
C GLU A 6 6.17 17.05 -9.95
N GLN A 7 5.75 18.12 -9.27
CA GLN A 7 6.67 19.20 -8.86
C GLN A 7 7.67 18.75 -7.80
N PHE A 8 7.38 17.66 -7.10
CA PHE A 8 8.21 17.13 -6.01
C PHE A 8 9.07 15.94 -6.45
N ALA A 9 8.50 15.03 -7.25
CA ALA A 9 9.17 13.83 -7.73
C ALA A 9 8.42 13.22 -8.94
N PRO A 10 9.04 12.32 -9.72
CA PRO A 10 8.36 11.59 -10.79
C PRO A 10 7.11 10.85 -10.29
N VAL A 11 5.99 10.97 -11.01
CA VAL A 11 4.72 10.36 -10.59
C VAL A 11 4.31 9.21 -11.49
N ARG A 12 3.95 8.09 -10.86
CA ARG A 12 3.17 7.01 -11.46
C ARG A 12 1.84 6.89 -10.72
N ALA A 13 0.76 6.70 -11.44
CA ALA A 13 -0.57 6.55 -10.86
C ALA A 13 -1.19 5.22 -11.28
N VAL A 14 -2.02 4.68 -10.39
CA VAL A 14 -2.89 3.54 -10.66
C VAL A 14 -4.33 3.99 -10.61
N ARG A 15 -5.15 3.52 -11.56
CA ARG A 15 -6.55 3.89 -11.69
C ARG A 15 -7.40 3.32 -10.56
N GLY A 16 -7.96 4.18 -9.73
CA GLY A 16 -8.98 3.84 -8.75
C GLY A 16 -10.40 3.80 -9.33
N ASN A 17 -11.34 3.25 -8.56
CA ASN A 17 -12.75 3.08 -8.97
C ASN A 17 -13.45 4.39 -9.38
N HIS A 18 -12.95 5.54 -8.90
CA HIS A 18 -13.52 6.86 -9.14
C HIS A 18 -12.69 7.72 -10.11
N ASP A 19 -11.57 7.19 -10.63
CA ASP A 19 -10.67 7.90 -11.53
C ASP A 19 -11.12 7.75 -12.98
N VAL A 20 -12.03 8.63 -13.39
CA VAL A 20 -12.63 8.67 -14.74
C VAL A 20 -11.89 9.56 -15.73
N PHE A 21 -10.66 9.98 -15.42
CA PHE A 21 -9.84 10.83 -16.28
C PHE A 21 -8.79 10.01 -17.03
N ASP A 22 -8.24 10.60 -18.10
CA ASP A 22 -7.15 10.05 -18.88
C ASP A 22 -5.87 10.85 -18.65
N ASP A 23 -4.79 10.15 -18.34
CA ASP A 23 -3.46 10.71 -18.17
C ASP A 23 -2.42 9.63 -18.55
N PRO A 24 -1.35 9.94 -19.28
CA PRO A 24 -0.33 8.95 -19.65
C PRO A 24 0.39 8.31 -18.46
N ARG A 25 0.34 8.91 -17.26
CA ARG A 25 0.89 8.36 -16.01
C ARG A 25 -0.08 7.41 -15.32
N LEU A 26 -1.35 7.39 -15.73
CA LEU A 26 -2.40 6.57 -15.16
C LEU A 26 -2.50 5.24 -15.91
N ALA A 27 -2.32 4.14 -15.20
CA ALA A 27 -2.51 2.79 -15.71
C ALA A 27 -3.38 1.97 -14.76
N ASP A 28 -3.96 0.86 -15.23
CA ASP A 28 -4.73 -0.03 -14.35
C ASP A 28 -3.83 -0.77 -13.35
N ARG A 29 -2.56 -0.95 -13.71
CA ARG A 29 -1.49 -1.42 -12.83
C ARG A 29 -0.15 -0.88 -13.28
N GLN A 30 0.81 -0.82 -12.36
CA GLN A 30 2.18 -0.42 -12.62
C GLN A 30 3.13 -1.54 -12.20
N LEU A 31 4.16 -1.80 -12.99
CA LEU A 31 5.26 -2.69 -12.64
C LEU A 31 6.56 -1.89 -12.75
N VAL A 32 7.37 -1.91 -11.70
CA VAL A 32 8.61 -1.15 -11.63
C VAL A 32 9.71 -2.01 -11.02
N GLU A 33 10.92 -1.89 -11.55
CA GLU A 33 12.12 -2.47 -10.94
C GLU A 33 13.01 -1.34 -10.42
N LEU A 34 13.35 -1.38 -9.14
CA LEU A 34 14.21 -0.39 -8.49
C LEU A 34 15.22 -1.11 -7.60
N GLU A 35 16.52 -0.85 -7.81
CA GLU A 35 17.60 -1.48 -7.04
C GLU A 35 17.55 -3.02 -6.97
N GLY A 36 16.97 -3.66 -7.99
CA GLY A 36 16.79 -5.12 -8.08
C GLY A 36 15.52 -5.65 -7.41
N TRP A 37 14.68 -4.77 -6.83
CA TRP A 37 13.36 -5.12 -6.28
C TRP A 37 12.27 -4.91 -7.33
N ARG A 38 11.40 -5.90 -7.50
CA ARG A 38 10.26 -5.87 -8.42
C ARG A 38 9.00 -5.49 -7.66
N ILE A 39 8.42 -4.37 -8.04
CA ILE A 39 7.32 -3.71 -7.34
C ILE A 39 6.11 -3.66 -8.28
N GLY A 40 5.01 -4.28 -7.85
CA GLY A 40 3.70 -4.15 -8.49
C GLY A 40 2.81 -3.19 -7.73
N MET A 41 2.08 -2.33 -8.44
CA MET A 41 1.07 -1.44 -7.85
C MET A 41 -0.26 -1.63 -8.57
N THR A 42 -1.33 -1.84 -7.81
CA THR A 42 -2.72 -1.95 -8.28
C THR A 42 -3.62 -1.12 -7.36
N HIS A 43 -4.84 -0.76 -7.78
CA HIS A 43 -5.78 -0.06 -6.89
C HIS A 43 -6.26 -0.98 -5.78
N ASP A 44 -6.54 -2.24 -6.12
CA ASP A 44 -7.12 -3.21 -5.22
C ASP A 44 -6.35 -4.55 -5.27
N LEU A 45 -6.10 -5.12 -4.09
CA LEU A 45 -5.37 -6.37 -3.92
C LEU A 45 -6.19 -7.34 -3.06
N ARG A 46 -7.29 -7.82 -3.63
CA ARG A 46 -8.23 -8.77 -3.00
C ARG A 46 -8.23 -10.13 -3.69
N PRO A 47 -8.63 -11.21 -2.99
CA PRO A 47 -8.93 -11.24 -1.55
C PRO A 47 -7.66 -11.28 -0.70
N ARG A 48 -7.69 -10.64 0.47
CA ARG A 48 -6.53 -10.59 1.39
C ARG A 48 -6.03 -11.96 1.87
N THR A 49 -6.90 -12.97 1.83
CA THR A 49 -6.59 -14.36 2.21
C THR A 49 -5.81 -15.12 1.16
N ALA A 50 -5.77 -14.65 -0.09
CA ALA A 50 -4.98 -15.26 -1.14
C ALA A 50 -3.48 -15.15 -0.82
N SER A 51 -2.72 -16.15 -1.24
CA SER A 51 -1.25 -16.13 -1.23
C SER A 51 -0.71 -15.05 -2.17
N PRO A 52 0.53 -14.56 -1.97
CA PRO A 52 1.15 -13.63 -2.92
C PRO A 52 1.17 -14.15 -4.36
N GLY A 53 1.38 -15.45 -4.59
CA GLY A 53 1.35 -16.02 -5.94
C GLY A 53 -0.03 -15.94 -6.61
N GLU A 54 -1.10 -16.19 -5.85
CA GLU A 54 -2.48 -16.02 -6.32
C GLU A 54 -2.80 -14.55 -6.59
N LEU A 55 -2.41 -13.64 -5.68
CA LEU A 55 -2.57 -12.20 -5.85
C LEU A 55 -1.84 -11.70 -7.11
N SER A 56 -0.61 -12.17 -7.35
CA SER A 56 0.13 -11.86 -8.56
C SER A 56 -0.60 -12.36 -9.82
N SER A 57 -1.10 -13.59 -9.79
CA SER A 57 -1.83 -14.17 -10.92
C SER A 57 -3.09 -13.37 -11.28
N MET A 58 -3.80 -12.85 -10.28
CA MET A 58 -5.04 -12.08 -10.47
C MET A 58 -4.80 -10.64 -10.91
N HIS A 59 -3.79 -9.97 -10.36
CA HIS A 59 -3.63 -8.52 -10.50
C HIS A 59 -2.44 -8.11 -11.38
N PHE A 60 -1.45 -8.98 -11.53
CA PHE A 60 -0.16 -8.69 -12.17
C PHE A 60 0.24 -9.71 -13.24
N ASP A 61 -0.71 -10.46 -13.82
CA ASP A 61 -0.48 -11.50 -14.84
C ASP A 61 0.54 -12.58 -14.41
N GLY A 62 0.64 -12.84 -13.11
CA GLY A 62 1.58 -13.82 -12.56
C GLY A 62 3.03 -13.36 -12.56
N ALA A 63 3.29 -12.04 -12.65
CA ALA A 63 4.62 -11.47 -12.48
C ALA A 63 5.25 -11.90 -11.14
N ASP A 64 6.53 -12.25 -11.17
CA ASP A 64 7.27 -12.52 -9.93
C ASP A 64 7.66 -11.17 -9.30
N LEU A 65 7.12 -10.91 -8.11
CA LEU A 65 7.15 -9.61 -7.44
C LEU A 65 7.62 -9.76 -6.00
N ASP A 66 8.45 -8.82 -5.57
CA ASP A 66 8.98 -8.76 -4.21
C ASP A 66 8.13 -7.83 -3.33
N VAL A 67 7.43 -6.87 -3.96
CA VAL A 67 6.52 -5.92 -3.31
C VAL A 67 5.22 -5.78 -4.11
N MET A 68 4.08 -5.79 -3.43
CA MET A 68 2.76 -5.46 -3.99
C MET A 68 2.11 -4.33 -3.19
N ILE A 69 1.82 -3.23 -3.86
CA ILE A 69 1.22 -2.03 -3.25
C ILE A 69 -0.22 -1.89 -3.74
N ALA A 70 -1.12 -1.58 -2.81
CA ALA A 70 -2.54 -1.43 -3.04
C ALA A 70 -3.15 -0.26 -2.26
N GLY A 71 -4.40 0.06 -2.60
CA GLY A 71 -5.24 1.03 -1.92
C GLY A 71 -6.66 0.48 -1.68
N ASP A 72 -7.67 1.16 -2.22
CA ASP A 72 -9.11 0.83 -2.16
C ASP A 72 -9.76 0.88 -0.77
N THR A 73 -9.21 0.22 0.25
CA THR A 73 -9.89 0.05 1.55
C THR A 73 -9.80 1.28 2.44
N HIS A 74 -8.83 2.17 2.18
CA HIS A 74 -8.44 3.29 3.05
C HIS A 74 -7.97 2.84 4.45
N VAL A 75 -7.72 1.55 4.66
CA VAL A 75 -7.21 0.98 5.91
C VAL A 75 -5.80 0.48 5.67
N GLU A 76 -4.86 1.08 6.38
CA GLU A 76 -3.45 0.79 6.29
C GLU A 76 -3.10 -0.61 6.79
N TRP A 77 -2.22 -1.29 6.07
CA TRP A 77 -1.62 -2.56 6.50
C TRP A 77 -0.28 -2.78 5.82
N LEU A 78 0.65 -3.39 6.55
CA LEU A 78 1.99 -3.69 6.08
C LEU A 78 2.37 -5.12 6.50
N GLU A 79 2.59 -6.01 5.53
CA GLU A 79 2.70 -7.45 5.78
C GLU A 79 3.81 -8.10 4.97
N TYR A 80 4.57 -8.99 5.58
CA TYR A 80 5.54 -9.83 4.87
C TYR A 80 5.07 -11.29 4.86
N ARG A 81 4.71 -11.79 3.68
CA ARG A 81 4.10 -13.12 3.49
C ARG A 81 4.77 -13.82 2.33
N ASP A 82 5.18 -15.06 2.53
CA ASP A 82 5.80 -15.93 1.52
C ASP A 82 6.93 -15.26 0.71
N GLY A 83 7.74 -14.41 1.36
CA GLY A 83 8.84 -13.70 0.73
C GLY A 83 8.47 -12.40 0.01
N VAL A 84 7.20 -11.98 0.08
CA VAL A 84 6.68 -10.78 -0.60
C VAL A 84 6.18 -9.78 0.44
N LEU A 85 6.54 -8.51 0.26
CA LEU A 85 5.98 -7.39 1.01
C LEU A 85 4.65 -6.96 0.39
N LEU A 86 3.58 -6.99 1.16
CA LEU A 86 2.27 -6.48 0.78
C LEU A 86 2.03 -5.16 1.53
N VAL A 87 1.64 -4.12 0.80
CA VAL A 87 1.45 -2.77 1.32
C VAL A 87 0.07 -2.22 0.97
N ASN A 88 -0.60 -1.62 1.95
CA ASN A 88 -1.64 -0.63 1.72
C ASN A 88 -1.39 0.56 2.62
N SER A 89 -1.21 1.73 2.01
CA SER A 89 -0.86 2.94 2.74
C SER A 89 -2.01 3.53 3.54
N GLY A 90 -3.24 3.04 3.36
CA GLY A 90 -4.44 3.70 3.82
C GLY A 90 -4.75 4.92 2.95
N SER A 91 -5.29 5.98 3.56
CA SER A 91 -5.64 7.22 2.86
C SER A 91 -5.08 8.44 3.58
N PRO A 92 -4.45 9.39 2.85
CA PRO A 92 -3.86 10.57 3.47
C PRO A 92 -4.90 11.58 3.98
N ASN A 93 -6.10 11.58 3.40
CA ASN A 93 -7.13 12.59 3.66
C ASN A 93 -8.53 12.01 3.95
N LEU A 94 -8.73 10.70 3.81
CA LEU A 94 -9.99 10.00 4.12
C LEU A 94 -9.71 8.65 4.80
N PRO A 95 -8.96 8.62 5.92
CA PRO A 95 -8.56 7.37 6.56
C PRO A 95 -9.77 6.55 7.01
N HIS A 96 -9.65 5.24 6.82
CA HIS A 96 -10.68 4.22 7.10
C HIS A 96 -12.02 4.45 6.39
N ASN A 97 -12.03 5.28 5.34
CA ASN A 97 -13.21 5.66 4.56
C ASN A 97 -14.38 6.21 5.41
N LYS A 98 -14.05 6.98 6.47
CA LYS A 98 -15.03 7.52 7.43
C LYS A 98 -15.25 9.01 7.30
N GLU A 99 -14.21 9.80 7.55
CA GLU A 99 -14.29 11.26 7.60
C GLU A 99 -13.01 11.90 7.08
N THR A 100 -13.14 13.11 6.50
CA THR A 100 -11.99 13.86 6.00
C THR A 100 -11.16 14.43 7.15
N ARG A 101 -9.95 13.90 7.31
CA ARG A 101 -8.93 14.31 8.28
C ARG A 101 -7.57 13.77 7.85
N LEU A 102 -6.51 14.25 8.51
CA LEU A 102 -5.16 13.70 8.31
C LEU A 102 -5.16 12.21 8.62
N GLY A 103 -4.64 11.42 7.66
CA GLY A 103 -4.52 9.98 7.74
C GLY A 103 -3.08 9.52 7.57
N THR A 104 -2.86 8.55 6.70
CA THR A 104 -1.57 7.85 6.57
C THR A 104 -1.00 7.90 5.17
N VAL A 105 0.32 7.73 5.09
CA VAL A 105 1.07 7.51 3.85
C VAL A 105 2.03 6.35 4.03
N GLY A 106 2.39 5.70 2.94
CA GLY A 106 3.45 4.69 2.92
C GLY A 106 4.76 5.31 2.45
N LEU A 107 5.86 4.95 3.12
CA LEU A 107 7.23 5.21 2.69
C LEU A 107 7.89 3.88 2.37
N LEU A 108 8.64 3.85 1.27
CA LEU A 108 9.40 2.68 0.85
C LEU A 108 10.81 3.14 0.47
N GLU A 109 11.78 2.73 1.27
CA GLU A 109 13.20 2.95 1.01
C GLU A 109 13.79 1.66 0.46
N VAL A 110 14.38 1.74 -0.73
CA VAL A 110 14.94 0.60 -1.46
C VAL A 110 16.42 0.80 -1.72
N GLU A 111 17.20 -0.20 -1.36
CA GLU A 111 18.61 -0.36 -1.69
C GLU A 111 18.85 -1.79 -2.18
N ARG A 112 19.96 -2.04 -2.87
CA ARG A 112 20.31 -3.43 -3.24
C ARG A 112 20.41 -4.32 -2.01
N GLY A 113 19.55 -5.34 -1.95
CA GLY A 113 19.51 -6.31 -0.85
C GLY A 113 18.90 -5.78 0.46
N ARG A 114 18.43 -4.52 0.51
CA ARG A 114 17.75 -3.96 1.67
C ARG A 114 16.49 -3.20 1.29
N LEU A 115 15.45 -3.39 2.08
CA LEU A 115 14.18 -2.71 1.90
C LEU A 115 13.63 -2.35 3.28
N HIS A 116 13.27 -1.07 3.45
CA HIS A 116 12.55 -0.58 4.62
C HIS A 116 11.21 -0.01 4.15
N ALA A 117 10.12 -0.46 4.77
CA ALA A 117 8.78 0.04 4.50
C ALA A 117 8.16 0.54 5.78
N GLU A 118 7.47 1.69 5.71
CA GLU A 118 6.84 2.31 6.86
C GLU A 118 5.46 2.88 6.49
N ILE A 119 4.50 2.74 7.39
CA ILE A 119 3.26 3.49 7.41
C ILE A 119 3.43 4.64 8.39
N VAL A 120 3.34 5.88 7.89
CA VAL A 120 3.50 7.10 8.67
C VAL A 120 2.17 7.82 8.81
N THR A 121 1.88 8.32 10.01
CA THR A 121 0.73 9.20 10.27
C THR A 121 1.09 10.64 9.94
N LEU A 122 0.22 11.35 9.22
CA LEU A 122 0.44 12.75 8.81
C LEU A 122 0.19 13.76 9.95
N GLY A 123 0.10 13.31 11.20
CA GLY A 123 -0.27 14.11 12.36
C GLY A 123 -1.77 14.14 12.64
N GLU A 124 -2.18 15.07 13.49
CA GLU A 124 -3.55 15.17 14.03
C GLU A 124 -4.35 16.27 13.35
N THR A 125 -5.66 16.06 13.16
CA THR A 125 -6.57 17.16 12.79
C THR A 125 -7.18 17.74 14.06
N ASP A 126 -7.40 19.05 14.11
CA ASP A 126 -7.94 19.71 15.30
C ASP A 126 -9.24 19.03 15.80
N GLY A 127 -9.20 18.55 17.04
CA GLY A 127 -10.29 17.83 17.70
C GLY A 127 -10.59 16.44 17.13
N ARG A 128 -9.79 15.93 16.18
CA ARG A 128 -10.01 14.67 15.47
C ARG A 128 -8.69 13.90 15.31
N PRO A 129 -8.41 12.96 16.21
CA PRO A 129 -7.19 12.18 16.15
C PRO A 129 -7.06 11.36 14.86
N ASN A 130 -5.83 11.11 14.44
CA ASN A 130 -5.47 10.26 13.33
C ASN A 130 -5.76 8.81 13.73
N PRO A 131 -6.60 8.10 12.95
CA PRO A 131 -6.96 6.73 13.29
C PRO A 131 -5.93 5.71 12.79
N GLY A 132 -4.93 6.16 12.03
CA GLY A 132 -3.93 5.30 11.43
C GLY A 132 -3.02 4.66 12.46
N THR A 133 -2.59 3.44 12.17
CA THR A 133 -1.62 2.69 12.98
C THR A 133 -0.26 2.68 12.29
N PRO A 134 0.75 3.39 12.85
CA PRO A 134 2.11 3.34 12.32
C PRO A 134 2.64 1.91 12.32
N GLN A 135 3.31 1.53 11.24
CA GLN A 135 3.85 0.19 11.04
C GLN A 135 5.20 0.28 10.32
N HIS A 136 6.14 -0.61 10.62
CA HIS A 136 7.36 -0.75 9.83
C HIS A 136 7.70 -2.22 9.57
N ILE A 137 8.37 -2.48 8.46
CA ILE A 137 8.98 -3.74 8.07
C ILE A 137 10.37 -3.48 7.48
N GLU A 138 11.33 -4.28 7.90
CA GLU A 138 12.68 -4.32 7.36
C GLU A 138 12.97 -5.70 6.77
N VAL A 139 13.42 -5.70 5.52
CA VAL A 139 13.83 -6.89 4.77
C VAL A 139 15.30 -6.73 4.37
N ALA A 140 16.10 -7.74 4.64
CA ALA A 140 17.48 -7.84 4.17
C ALA A 140 17.70 -9.18 3.48
N ASP A 141 18.27 -9.15 2.28
CA ASP A 141 18.57 -10.31 1.44
C ASP A 141 17.36 -11.26 1.29
N GLY A 142 16.16 -10.68 1.08
CA GLY A 142 14.90 -11.42 0.92
C GLY A 142 14.33 -12.01 2.21
N ARG A 143 14.83 -11.60 3.38
CA ARG A 143 14.38 -12.12 4.69
C ARG A 143 13.92 -10.99 5.58
N LEU A 144 12.81 -11.22 6.29
CA LEU A 144 12.33 -10.32 7.34
C LEU A 144 13.37 -10.25 8.47
N VAL A 145 13.85 -9.05 8.77
CA VAL A 145 14.84 -8.81 9.84
C VAL A 145 14.33 -7.89 10.95
N GLY A 146 13.26 -7.13 10.70
CA GLY A 146 12.59 -6.30 11.70
C GLY A 146 11.14 -6.00 11.30
N SER A 147 10.25 -5.89 12.29
CA SER A 147 8.88 -5.42 12.05
C SER A 147 8.18 -4.97 13.33
N SER A 148 7.34 -3.94 13.22
CA SER A 148 6.29 -3.68 14.24
C SER A 148 5.04 -4.54 14.02
N TYR A 149 4.94 -5.21 12.86
CA TYR A 149 3.85 -6.12 12.53
C TYR A 149 3.86 -7.33 13.48
N ASN A 150 2.77 -7.52 14.23
CA ASN A 150 2.56 -8.74 15.01
C ASN A 150 1.72 -9.72 14.20
N ARG A 151 2.32 -10.86 13.80
CA ARG A 151 1.69 -11.90 12.98
C ARG A 151 0.36 -12.42 13.56
N ASP A 152 0.16 -12.33 14.88
CA ASP A 152 -1.03 -12.82 15.56
C ASP A 152 -2.23 -11.84 15.55
N ALA A 153 -2.02 -10.58 15.15
CA ALA A 153 -3.06 -9.54 15.19
C ALA A 153 -3.88 -9.40 13.89
N SER A 154 -3.54 -10.16 12.82
CA SER A 154 -4.15 -10.05 11.49
C SER A 154 -5.51 -10.74 11.33
N ALA A 155 -6.25 -10.95 12.42
CA ALA A 155 -7.68 -11.30 12.34
C ALA A 155 -8.44 -10.09 11.77
N GLU A 156 -9.26 -10.34 10.74
CA GLU A 156 -9.93 -9.34 9.89
C GLU A 156 -10.39 -8.06 10.62
N PRO A 157 -10.23 -6.86 10.02
CA PRO A 157 -10.96 -5.69 10.51
C PRO A 157 -12.47 -5.96 10.40
N PRO A 158 -13.29 -5.49 11.36
CA PRO A 158 -14.72 -5.73 11.34
C PRO A 158 -15.32 -5.21 10.04
N ARG A 159 -16.09 -6.08 9.35
CA ARG A 159 -16.83 -5.72 8.14
C ARG A 159 -17.55 -4.40 8.36
N ALA A 160 -17.18 -3.38 7.60
CA ALA A 160 -17.97 -2.15 7.53
C ALA A 160 -19.38 -2.57 7.10
N ALA A 161 -20.35 -2.33 7.98
CA ALA A 161 -21.74 -2.68 7.76
C ALA A 161 -22.20 -2.04 6.45
N GLN A 162 -22.43 -2.87 5.43
CA GLN A 162 -23.25 -2.50 4.29
C GLN A 162 -24.64 -2.22 4.85
N ARG A 163 -24.97 -0.93 5.01
CA ARG A 163 -26.35 -0.51 5.28
C ARG A 163 -27.11 -0.70 3.97
N GLY A 164 -28.02 -1.67 3.97
CA GLY A 164 -29.17 -1.69 3.05
C GLY A 164 -30.25 -0.71 3.48
#